data_AF-A0AAV8A8P1-F1
#
_entry.id   AF-A0AAV8A8P1-F1
#
_cell.length_a   1.000
_cell.length_b   1.000
_cell.length_c   1.000
_cell.angle_alpha   90.00
_cell.angle_beta   90.00
_cell.angle_gamma   90.00
#
_symmetry.space_group_name_H-M   'P 1'
#
loop_
_entity.id
_entity.type
_entity.pdbx_description
1 polymer ?
#
loop_
_entity_poly.entity_id
_entity_poly.type
_entity_poly.pdbx_seq_one_letter_code
_entity_poly.pdbx_strand_id
1 'polypeptide(L)'
;MSFADEYDTDEWGSKGSGCQLSNDNKTITSIVGGSTGTRTGKGKLVMESGTGTYRYQIKIDQCHTGPDWINWCCFGVCKPESRGTYNSSDGTWFFNCFTDSGRGKCCNGTQSKYGTGATTGDTIAIVVNMDNKTVSFEKNGKDLGVAHTNIADRVVLCVDFWYSKQSISIL
;
A
#
# COMPACT_ATOMS: atom_id res chain seq x y z
N MET A 1 -18.52 -21.48 7.99
CA MET A 1 -18.26 -20.04 7.83
C MET A 1 -17.58 -19.90 6.49
N SER A 2 -18.34 -19.59 5.43
CA SER A 2 -17.79 -19.48 4.07
C SER A 2 -17.08 -18.14 3.95
N PHE A 3 -15.80 -18.16 3.56
CA PHE A 3 -15.10 -16.94 3.16
C PHE A 3 -15.79 -16.43 1.89
N ALA A 4 -16.35 -15.22 1.98
CA ALA A 4 -16.92 -14.52 0.84
C ALA A 4 -15.80 -14.24 -0.16
N ASP A 5 -16.11 -14.46 -1.44
CA ASP A 5 -15.37 -14.15 -2.66
C ASP A 5 -14.07 -13.34 -2.44
N GLU A 6 -12.95 -14.06 -2.39
CA GLU A 6 -11.62 -13.45 -2.41
C GLU A 6 -11.35 -13.00 -3.85
N TYR A 7 -11.52 -11.69 -4.10
CA TYR A 7 -11.21 -11.10 -5.40
C TYR A 7 -9.71 -10.82 -5.47
N ASP A 8 -8.94 -11.79 -5.95
CA ASP A 8 -7.56 -11.55 -6.37
C ASP A 8 -7.58 -10.66 -7.61
N THR A 9 -6.89 -9.53 -7.53
CA THR A 9 -6.57 -8.76 -8.74
C THR A 9 -5.09 -8.56 -8.83
N ASP A 10 -4.54 -9.09 -9.91
CA ASP A 10 -3.12 -9.37 -10.01
C ASP A 10 -2.30 -8.18 -10.57
N GLU A 11 -2.92 -7.04 -10.83
CA GLU A 11 -2.32 -5.99 -11.67
C GLU A 11 -2.55 -4.55 -11.15
N TRP A 12 -1.53 -3.72 -11.34
CA TRP A 12 -1.64 -2.27 -11.21
C TRP A 12 -2.44 -1.69 -12.38
N GLY A 13 -3.42 -0.83 -12.09
CA GLY A 13 -4.28 -0.19 -13.08
C GLY A 13 -3.78 1.18 -13.56
N SER A 14 -3.03 1.90 -12.72
CA SER A 14 -2.45 3.19 -13.09
C SER A 14 -1.19 3.52 -12.30
N LYS A 15 -0.42 4.47 -12.81
CA LYS A 15 0.82 4.94 -12.19
C LYS A 15 1.01 6.44 -12.38
N GLY A 16 1.74 7.06 -11.47
CA GLY A 16 2.29 8.40 -11.66
C GLY A 16 3.39 8.44 -12.72
N SER A 17 3.71 9.64 -13.18
CA SER A 17 4.72 9.89 -14.22
C SER A 17 6.14 9.48 -13.82
N GLY A 18 6.43 9.44 -12.52
CA GLY A 18 7.69 9.01 -11.92
C GLY A 18 7.82 7.51 -11.67
N CYS A 19 6.84 6.71 -12.13
CA CYS A 19 6.86 5.26 -12.04
C CYS A 19 6.88 4.61 -13.44
N GLN A 20 7.23 3.33 -13.47
CA GLN A 20 7.04 2.43 -14.60
C GLN A 20 6.32 1.15 -14.13
N LEU A 21 5.54 0.55 -15.03
CA LEU A 21 4.97 -0.78 -14.83
C LEU A 21 5.79 -1.79 -15.66
N SER A 22 5.95 -2.99 -15.14
CA SER A 22 6.60 -4.12 -15.81
C SER A 22 5.98 -5.43 -15.36
N ASN A 23 6.42 -6.55 -15.96
CA ASN A 23 5.93 -7.89 -15.63
C ASN A 23 4.40 -7.97 -15.75
N ASP A 24 3.86 -7.67 -16.92
CA ASP A 24 2.42 -7.62 -17.19
C ASP A 24 1.65 -6.75 -16.19
N ASN A 25 2.20 -5.57 -15.88
CA ASN A 25 1.67 -4.62 -14.89
C ASN A 25 1.57 -5.15 -13.45
N LYS A 26 2.22 -6.27 -13.12
CA LYS A 26 2.27 -6.77 -11.72
C LYS A 26 3.30 -6.03 -10.88
N THR A 27 4.36 -5.52 -11.50
CA THR A 27 5.44 -4.79 -10.81
C THR A 27 5.34 -3.31 -11.10
N ILE A 28 5.40 -2.49 -10.06
CA ILE A 28 5.58 -1.04 -10.17
C ILE A 28 6.93 -0.63 -9.59
N THR A 29 7.67 0.17 -10.35
CA THR A 29 8.99 0.68 -9.97
C THR A 29 9.00 2.20 -10.05
N SER A 30 9.46 2.86 -9.00
CA SER A 30 9.81 4.29 -9.03
C SER A 30 11.07 4.48 -9.86
N ILE A 31 11.05 5.35 -10.87
CA ILE A 31 12.21 5.61 -11.76
C ILE A 31 12.89 6.95 -11.50
N VAL A 32 12.27 7.83 -10.71
CA VAL A 32 12.80 9.13 -10.32
C VAL A 32 12.72 9.33 -8.81
N GLY A 33 13.72 10.01 -8.23
CA GLY A 33 13.68 10.49 -6.85
C GLY A 33 13.06 11.89 -6.76
N GLY A 34 12.63 12.31 -5.57
CA GLY A 34 12.02 13.63 -5.30
C GLY A 34 10.57 13.87 -5.78
N SER A 35 9.98 14.99 -5.32
CA SER A 35 8.60 15.50 -5.53
C SER A 35 7.42 14.57 -5.22
N THR A 36 6.46 15.09 -4.46
CA THR A 36 5.23 14.40 -4.03
C THR A 36 4.26 14.17 -5.19
N GLY A 37 3.61 13.00 -5.26
CA GLY A 37 2.48 12.74 -6.16
C GLY A 37 2.80 12.22 -7.55
N THR A 38 4.06 12.19 -7.97
CA THR A 38 4.46 11.61 -9.26
C THR A 38 4.78 10.12 -9.17
N ARG A 39 4.86 9.55 -7.97
CA ARG A 39 5.44 8.22 -7.71
C ARG A 39 4.48 7.28 -7.00
N THR A 40 3.23 7.37 -7.39
CA THR A 40 2.16 6.54 -6.85
C THR A 40 1.75 5.48 -7.87
N GLY A 41 1.24 4.37 -7.37
CA GLY A 41 0.58 3.33 -8.16
C GLY A 41 -0.78 3.06 -7.57
N LYS A 42 -1.76 2.73 -8.43
CA LYS A 42 -3.08 2.29 -7.98
C LYS A 42 -3.49 1.00 -8.66
N GLY A 43 -4.10 0.10 -7.91
CA GLY A 43 -4.70 -1.12 -8.41
C GLY A 43 -5.86 -0.82 -9.36
N LYS A 44 -6.20 -1.82 -10.18
CA LYS A 44 -7.28 -1.72 -11.18
C LYS A 44 -8.68 -1.82 -10.56
N LEU A 45 -8.82 -2.61 -9.50
CA LEU A 45 -10.10 -2.85 -8.86
C LEU A 45 -10.44 -1.75 -7.84
N VAL A 46 -11.64 -1.20 -8.00
CA VAL A 46 -12.30 -0.37 -6.98
C VAL A 46 -13.09 -1.29 -6.06
N MET A 47 -12.73 -1.29 -4.78
CA MET A 47 -13.43 -1.97 -3.71
C MET A 47 -14.49 -1.02 -3.15
N GLU A 48 -15.73 -1.50 -2.99
CA GLU A 48 -16.88 -0.67 -2.61
C GLU A 48 -17.49 -1.13 -1.27
N SER A 49 -18.19 -0.25 -0.57
CA SER A 49 -18.83 -0.58 0.70
C SER A 49 -19.76 -1.79 0.60
N GLY A 50 -19.71 -2.68 1.59
CA GLY A 50 -20.66 -3.80 1.66
C GLY A 50 -20.37 -4.95 0.70
N THR A 51 -19.22 -4.96 0.03
CA THR A 51 -18.83 -6.00 -0.94
C THR A 51 -17.90 -7.06 -0.34
N GLY A 52 -17.79 -7.14 0.99
CA GLY A 52 -17.01 -8.18 1.65
C GLY A 52 -15.55 -7.82 1.89
N THR A 53 -14.69 -8.85 1.82
CA THR A 53 -13.26 -8.74 2.15
C THR A 53 -12.41 -9.02 0.92
N TYR A 54 -11.41 -8.18 0.71
CA TYR A 54 -10.41 -8.29 -0.34
C TYR A 54 -9.06 -8.59 0.27
N ARG A 55 -8.26 -9.39 -0.43
CA ARG A 55 -6.89 -9.68 -0.04
C ARG A 55 -5.99 -9.42 -1.22
N TYR A 56 -4.89 -8.71 -0.98
CA TYR A 56 -3.81 -8.56 -1.94
C TYR A 56 -2.54 -9.06 -1.29
N GLN A 57 -1.75 -9.85 -2.01
CA GLN A 57 -0.42 -10.18 -1.59
C GLN A 57 0.59 -9.40 -2.42
N ILE A 58 1.48 -8.68 -1.75
CA ILE A 58 2.54 -7.92 -2.42
C ILE A 58 3.91 -8.37 -1.92
N LYS A 59 4.91 -8.29 -2.79
CA LYS A 59 6.32 -8.45 -2.43
C LYS A 59 7.04 -7.13 -2.56
N ILE A 60 7.86 -6.81 -1.57
CA ILE A 60 8.77 -5.68 -1.63
C ILE A 60 10.02 -6.14 -2.37
N ASP A 61 10.09 -5.85 -3.67
CA ASP A 61 11.22 -6.29 -4.49
C ASP A 61 12.47 -5.46 -4.20
N GLN A 62 12.30 -4.17 -3.95
CA GLN A 62 13.40 -3.27 -3.63
C GLN A 62 12.92 -2.11 -2.77
N CYS A 63 13.38 -2.05 -1.53
CA CYS A 63 13.33 -0.86 -0.68
C CYS A 63 14.59 0.00 -0.86
N HIS A 64 14.52 1.25 -0.43
CA HIS A 64 15.69 2.13 -0.42
C HIS A 64 16.64 1.70 0.70
N THR A 65 17.92 1.50 0.40
CA THR A 65 18.96 1.11 1.37
C THR A 65 19.63 2.34 2.02
N GLY A 66 18.81 3.29 2.48
CA GLY A 66 19.25 4.47 3.22
C GLY A 66 18.95 4.35 4.71
N PRO A 67 19.34 5.34 5.53
CA PRO A 67 18.94 5.43 6.94
C PRO A 67 17.44 5.20 7.13
N ASP A 68 17.04 4.57 8.22
CA ASP A 68 15.64 4.16 8.46
C ASP A 68 14.62 5.32 8.38
N TRP A 69 15.02 6.54 8.75
CA TRP A 69 14.19 7.74 8.60
C TRP A 69 13.98 8.16 7.13
N ILE A 70 14.55 7.43 6.17
CA ILE A 70 14.62 7.68 4.73
C ILE A 70 13.97 6.54 3.91
N ASN A 71 13.47 5.46 4.52
CA ASN A 71 12.77 4.41 3.76
C ASN A 71 11.25 4.69 3.59
N TRP A 72 10.91 5.62 2.69
CA TRP A 72 9.52 6.08 2.48
C TRP A 72 8.92 5.35 1.28
N CYS A 73 8.79 4.03 1.43
CA CYS A 73 7.84 3.25 0.64
C CYS A 73 6.62 3.01 1.52
N CYS A 74 5.44 3.40 1.05
CA CYS A 74 4.19 3.21 1.76
C CYS A 74 3.19 2.53 0.83
N PHE A 75 2.38 1.62 1.35
CA PHE A 75 1.37 0.91 0.57
C PHE A 75 0.15 0.56 1.42
N GLY A 76 -0.98 0.32 0.77
CA GLY A 76 -2.25 0.04 1.42
C GLY A 76 -3.36 0.43 0.47
N VAL A 77 -4.28 1.29 0.90
CA VAL A 77 -5.38 1.74 0.04
C VAL A 77 -5.54 3.25 0.03
N CYS A 78 -6.14 3.77 -1.04
CA CYS A 78 -6.53 5.16 -1.14
C CYS A 78 -7.90 5.31 -1.83
N LYS A 79 -8.53 6.47 -1.68
CA LYS A 79 -9.70 6.82 -2.50
C LYS A 79 -9.30 6.88 -3.99
N PRO A 80 -10.15 6.41 -4.93
CA PRO A 80 -9.85 6.45 -6.37
C PRO A 80 -9.40 7.84 -6.87
N GLU A 81 -9.99 8.91 -6.35
CA GLU A 81 -9.71 10.30 -6.68
C GLU A 81 -8.52 10.92 -5.92
N SER A 82 -8.02 10.28 -4.86
CA SER A 82 -6.87 10.76 -4.10
C SER A 82 -5.61 10.76 -4.97
N ARG A 83 -4.63 11.61 -4.67
CA ARG A 83 -3.30 11.51 -5.30
C ARG A 83 -2.54 10.25 -4.87
N GLY A 84 -2.97 9.60 -3.79
CA GLY A 84 -2.34 8.39 -3.27
C GLY A 84 -0.99 8.65 -2.60
N THR A 85 -0.72 9.87 -2.14
CA THR A 85 0.57 10.22 -1.51
C THR A 85 0.53 10.04 0.00
N TYR A 86 1.66 9.67 0.60
CA TYR A 86 1.74 9.47 2.06
C TYR A 86 1.39 10.75 2.84
N ASN A 87 1.62 11.94 2.27
CA ASN A 87 1.33 13.24 2.88
C ASN A 87 -0.02 13.83 2.44
N SER A 88 -0.84 13.07 1.70
CA SER A 88 -2.20 13.51 1.37
C SER A 88 -2.95 13.77 2.66
N SER A 89 -3.66 14.89 2.76
CA SER A 89 -4.54 15.17 3.89
C SER A 89 -5.90 14.48 3.79
N ASP A 90 -6.15 13.74 2.70
CA ASP A 90 -7.40 12.99 2.51
C ASP A 90 -7.20 11.68 1.73
N GLY A 91 -7.94 10.67 2.18
CA GLY A 91 -8.19 9.42 1.49
C GLY A 91 -7.00 8.47 1.33
N THR A 92 -6.10 8.37 2.31
CA THR A 92 -5.00 7.38 2.27
C THR A 92 -4.88 6.60 3.59
N TRP A 93 -4.68 5.28 3.48
CA TRP A 93 -4.54 4.35 4.60
C TRP A 93 -3.41 3.37 4.30
N PHE A 94 -2.20 3.72 4.74
CA PHE A 94 -0.97 3.01 4.40
C PHE A 94 -0.32 2.33 5.58
N PHE A 95 0.35 1.23 5.28
CA PHE A 95 1.48 0.68 6.00
C PHE A 95 2.78 1.30 5.46
N ASN A 96 3.77 1.49 6.32
CA ASN A 96 5.04 2.08 5.96
C ASN A 96 6.21 1.10 6.10
N CYS A 97 7.16 1.12 5.16
CA CYS A 97 8.41 0.36 5.21
C CYS A 97 9.45 0.89 6.23
N PHE A 98 9.04 1.65 7.25
CA PHE A 98 9.97 2.21 8.24
C PHE A 98 10.42 1.18 9.26
N THR A 99 11.70 0.82 9.21
CA THR A 99 12.39 0.08 10.27
C THR A 99 12.54 1.01 11.50
N ASP A 100 12.09 0.56 12.67
CA ASP A 100 12.35 1.14 14.01
C ASP A 100 11.91 2.57 14.39
N SER A 101 11.24 3.36 13.55
CA SER A 101 10.86 4.74 13.92
C SER A 101 9.56 4.88 14.75
N GLY A 102 8.85 3.78 15.02
CA GLY A 102 7.52 3.83 15.64
C GLY A 102 6.44 4.46 14.74
N ARG A 103 6.67 4.51 13.43
CA ARG A 103 5.78 5.12 12.42
C ARG A 103 5.31 4.10 11.39
N GLY A 104 4.90 2.91 11.82
CA GLY A 104 4.61 1.79 10.92
C GLY A 104 3.32 1.92 10.09
N LYS A 105 2.48 2.94 10.34
CA LYS A 105 1.34 3.26 9.47
C LYS A 105 1.17 4.77 9.26
N CYS A 106 0.55 5.14 8.14
CA CYS A 106 0.17 6.51 7.81
C CYS A 106 -1.32 6.57 7.41
N CYS A 107 -2.05 7.54 7.96
CA CYS A 107 -3.41 7.86 7.53
C CYS A 107 -3.54 9.36 7.33
N ASN A 108 -3.86 9.80 6.12
CA ASN A 108 -4.04 11.21 5.78
C ASN A 108 -2.87 12.11 6.28
N GLY A 109 -1.63 11.69 6.02
CA GLY A 109 -0.42 12.42 6.44
C GLY A 109 -0.03 12.22 7.90
N THR A 110 -0.87 11.59 8.72
CA THR A 110 -0.63 11.35 10.14
C THR A 110 -0.01 9.98 10.37
N GLN A 111 1.17 9.95 10.99
CA GLN A 111 1.93 8.73 11.25
C GLN A 111 1.71 8.22 12.67
N SER A 112 1.66 6.90 12.85
CA SER A 112 1.50 6.28 14.17
C SER A 112 2.13 4.89 14.26
N LYS A 113 2.26 4.37 15.48
CA LYS A 113 2.82 3.04 15.75
C LYS A 113 1.91 1.95 15.19
N TYR A 114 2.51 0.98 14.51
CA TYR A 114 1.85 -0.22 14.02
C TYR A 114 2.87 -1.23 13.50
N GLY A 115 2.87 -2.46 14.01
CA GLY A 115 3.79 -3.51 13.57
C GLY A 115 5.28 -3.12 13.57
N THR A 116 6.08 -3.93 12.91
CA THR A 116 7.45 -3.59 12.51
C THR A 116 7.45 -3.25 11.03
N GLY A 117 8.30 -2.31 10.60
CA GLY A 117 8.41 -1.97 9.18
C GLY A 117 8.80 -3.16 8.31
N ALA A 118 8.60 -3.02 7.01
CA ALA A 118 8.96 -4.01 6.00
C ALA A 118 10.16 -3.57 5.16
N THR A 119 10.91 -4.54 4.63
CA THR A 119 12.11 -4.31 3.83
C THR A 119 12.13 -5.21 2.59
N THR A 120 13.14 -5.04 1.75
CA THR A 120 13.36 -5.89 0.56
C THR A 120 13.26 -7.36 0.90
N GLY A 121 12.45 -8.09 0.14
CA GLY A 121 12.20 -9.53 0.29
C GLY A 121 10.99 -9.87 1.16
N ASP A 122 10.49 -8.94 1.99
CA ASP A 122 9.27 -9.17 2.75
C ASP A 122 8.06 -9.27 1.82
N THR A 123 7.12 -10.13 2.21
CA THR A 123 5.81 -10.27 1.59
C THR A 123 4.75 -9.76 2.55
N ILE A 124 3.83 -8.95 2.03
CA ILE A 124 2.78 -8.30 2.82
C ILE A 124 1.42 -8.65 2.24
N ALA A 125 0.55 -9.23 3.06
CA ALA A 125 -0.87 -9.30 2.72
C ALA A 125 -1.55 -8.01 3.17
N ILE A 126 -2.36 -7.41 2.30
CA ILE A 126 -3.20 -6.25 2.56
C ILE A 126 -4.63 -6.75 2.55
N VAL A 127 -5.27 -6.75 3.72
CA VAL A 127 -6.63 -7.25 3.90
C VAL A 127 -7.56 -6.06 4.09
N VAL A 128 -8.51 -5.90 3.18
CA VAL A 128 -9.46 -4.78 3.16
C VAL A 128 -10.86 -5.34 3.38
N ASN A 129 -11.45 -5.02 4.53
CA ASN A 129 -12.82 -5.41 4.83
C ASN A 129 -13.75 -4.22 4.59
N MET A 130 -14.53 -4.26 3.51
CA MET A 130 -15.42 -3.18 3.10
C MET A 130 -16.77 -3.18 3.83
N ASP A 131 -17.11 -4.26 4.54
CA ASP A 131 -18.28 -4.31 5.42
C ASP A 131 -17.99 -3.59 6.74
N ASN A 132 -16.81 -3.87 7.32
CA ASN A 132 -16.36 -3.34 8.60
C ASN A 132 -15.53 -2.05 8.47
N LYS A 133 -15.22 -1.63 7.23
CA LYS A 133 -14.40 -0.45 6.92
C LYS A 133 -13.02 -0.49 7.56
N THR A 134 -12.34 -1.62 7.46
CA THR A 134 -11.01 -1.81 8.06
C THR A 134 -9.95 -2.22 7.04
N VAL A 135 -8.70 -1.90 7.36
CA VAL A 135 -7.52 -2.44 6.70
C VAL A 135 -6.61 -3.05 7.75
N SER A 136 -6.19 -4.30 7.54
CA SER A 136 -5.14 -4.98 8.30
C SER A 136 -4.04 -5.45 7.38
N PHE A 137 -2.89 -5.77 7.96
CA PHE A 137 -1.73 -6.25 7.23
C PHE A 137 -1.19 -7.52 7.87
N GLU A 138 -0.68 -8.42 7.04
CA GLU A 138 0.13 -9.55 7.49
C GLU A 138 1.52 -9.43 6.91
N LYS A 139 2.56 -9.64 7.72
CA LYS A 139 3.94 -9.65 7.26
C LYS A 139 4.48 -11.06 7.29
N ASN A 140 4.91 -11.57 6.13
CA ASN A 140 5.44 -12.93 5.97
C ASN A 140 4.52 -13.99 6.60
N GLY A 141 3.21 -13.85 6.38
CA GLY A 141 2.17 -14.74 6.91
C GLY A 141 1.80 -14.52 8.38
N LYS A 142 2.39 -13.54 9.07
CA LYS A 142 2.04 -13.18 10.44
C LYS A 142 1.11 -11.96 10.47
N ASP A 143 -0.09 -12.14 11.02
CA ASP A 143 -1.03 -11.04 11.26
C ASP A 143 -0.48 -9.98 12.21
N LEU A 144 -0.62 -8.71 11.82
CA LEU A 144 -0.22 -7.53 12.57
C LEU A 144 -1.43 -6.81 13.22
N GLY A 145 -2.64 -7.31 13.00
CA GLY A 145 -3.91 -6.76 13.50
C GLY A 145 -4.44 -5.61 12.65
N VAL A 146 -5.57 -5.03 13.05
CA VAL A 146 -6.19 -3.91 12.33
C VAL A 146 -5.32 -2.66 12.42
N ALA A 147 -4.93 -2.14 11.26
CA ALA A 147 -4.16 -0.90 11.14
C ALA A 147 -5.07 0.32 11.07
N HIS A 148 -6.11 0.24 10.25
CA HIS A 148 -6.99 1.36 9.94
C HIS A 148 -8.45 0.97 10.09
N THR A 149 -9.24 1.90 10.60
CA THR A 149 -10.70 1.80 10.70
C THR A 149 -11.33 3.02 10.01
N ASN A 150 -12.63 2.93 9.72
CA ASN A 150 -13.39 4.00 9.08
C ASN A 150 -12.78 4.43 7.73
N ILE A 151 -12.34 3.46 6.91
CA ILE A 151 -11.92 3.74 5.53
C ILE A 151 -13.11 4.21 4.68
N ALA A 152 -12.83 4.90 3.57
CA ALA A 152 -13.86 5.43 2.68
C ALA A 152 -14.75 4.33 2.05
N ASP A 153 -15.88 4.76 1.47
CA ASP A 153 -16.82 3.87 0.78
C ASP A 153 -16.28 3.24 -0.48
N ARG A 154 -15.26 3.86 -1.08
CA ARG A 154 -14.62 3.37 -2.28
C ARG A 154 -13.11 3.53 -2.13
N VAL A 155 -12.37 2.45 -2.33
CA VAL A 155 -10.91 2.44 -2.24
C VAL A 155 -10.29 1.57 -3.31
N VAL A 156 -9.02 1.83 -3.63
CA VAL A 156 -8.18 1.01 -4.51
C VAL A 156 -6.89 0.67 -3.79
N LEU A 157 -6.26 -0.45 -4.15
CA LEU A 157 -4.87 -0.72 -3.76
C LEU A 157 -4.00 0.48 -4.17
N CYS A 158 -3.08 0.90 -3.32
CA CYS A 158 -2.24 2.05 -3.59
C CYS A 158 -0.85 1.92 -2.97
N VAL A 159 0.14 2.47 -3.67
CA VAL A 159 1.54 2.58 -3.23
C VAL A 159 2.04 4.00 -3.50
N ASP A 160 2.97 4.46 -2.68
CA ASP A 160 3.74 5.69 -2.85
C ASP A 160 5.22 5.43 -2.58
N PHE A 161 6.08 5.97 -3.45
CA PHE A 161 7.52 5.87 -3.34
C PHE A 161 8.16 7.25 -3.20
N TRP A 162 9.17 7.35 -2.34
CA TRP A 162 9.95 8.59 -2.21
C TRP A 162 11.34 8.53 -2.84
N TYR A 163 11.86 7.36 -3.15
CA TYR A 163 13.15 7.23 -3.83
C TYR A 163 13.00 6.53 -5.17
N SER A 164 13.89 6.85 -6.10
CA SER A 164 14.03 6.07 -7.33
C SER A 164 14.50 4.66 -7.00
N LYS A 165 14.19 3.72 -7.90
CA LYS A 165 14.56 2.31 -7.87
C LYS A 165 13.94 1.52 -6.72
N GLN A 166 12.91 2.06 -6.06
CA GLN A 166 12.04 1.26 -5.19
C GLN A 166 11.00 0.53 -6.04
N SER A 167 10.66 -0.70 -5.67
CA SER A 167 9.66 -1.47 -6.41
C SER A 167 8.91 -2.46 -5.55
N ILE A 168 7.65 -2.68 -5.92
CA ILE A 168 6.72 -3.64 -5.34
C ILE A 168 6.04 -4.42 -6.46
N SER A 169 5.84 -5.71 -6.25
CA SER A 169 5.05 -6.58 -7.12
C SER A 169 3.81 -7.08 -6.41
N ILE A 170 2.69 -7.14 -7.11
CA ILE A 170 1.54 -7.96 -6.74
C ILE A 170 1.92 -9.41 -7.08
N LEU A 171 1.65 -10.35 -6.16
CA LEU A 171 1.92 -11.77 -6.34
C LEU A 171 0.76 -12.48 -7.02
#